data_AF-A0A1E7FRQ0-F1
#
_entry.id   AF-A0A1E7FRQ0-F1
#
_cell.length_a   1.000
_cell.length_b   1.000
_cell.length_c   1.000
_cell.angle_alpha   90.00
_cell.angle_beta   90.00
_cell.angle_gamma   90.00
#
_symmetry.space_group_name_H-M   'P 1'
#
loop_
_entity.id
_entity.type
_entity.pdbx_description
1 polymer ?
#
loop_
_entity_poly.entity_id
_entity_poly.type
_entity_poly.pdbx_seq_one_letter_code
_entity_poly.pdbx_strand_id
1 'polypeptide(L)'
;MKLASIIVLATTAGTSHAFSPSCTNNNVRAAAVSSSSTLRANIRDASDKKDELRFGWDGTSALGGAVEIATPARMLADIRAAGEDVPDECELYNANVEMDADSLKMEELMDLIDTHYEVGLLEFKNGDILNKQGENVGSAKLLSYAAISDFDKETTLKLWGQYYREVLADPDGDSHQNIRNFMKTGWDGVPFENGVAITRKKIGDADWDGFSESWIP
;
A
#
# COMPACT_ATOMS: atom_id res chain seq x y z
N MET A 1 49.19 38.96 -21.35
CA MET A 1 49.35 38.01 -22.46
C MET A 1 47.98 37.48 -22.83
N LYS A 2 47.61 37.63 -24.11
CA LYS A 2 46.37 37.14 -24.72
C LYS A 2 46.37 35.61 -24.76
N LEU A 3 45.19 34.98 -24.70
CA LEU A 3 44.70 34.08 -25.75
C LEU A 3 43.23 33.71 -25.48
N ALA A 4 42.38 34.19 -26.39
CA ALA A 4 41.03 33.72 -26.63
C ALA A 4 41.08 32.46 -27.50
N SER A 5 40.06 31.59 -27.42
CA SER A 5 39.49 30.78 -28.50
C SER A 5 38.57 29.70 -27.92
N ILE A 6 37.53 29.16 -28.55
CA ILE A 6 36.74 29.43 -29.76
C ILE A 6 35.52 28.51 -29.59
N ILE A 7 34.34 29.00 -29.92
CA ILE A 7 33.08 28.22 -30.00
C ILE A 7 33.10 27.41 -31.30
N VAL A 8 32.78 26.11 -31.25
CA VAL A 8 32.48 25.29 -32.43
C VAL A 8 31.09 24.67 -32.29
N LEU A 9 30.22 25.07 -33.21
CA LEU A 9 28.90 24.53 -33.49
C LEU A 9 29.08 23.35 -34.47
N ALA A 10 28.46 22.20 -34.19
CA ALA A 10 28.34 21.11 -35.15
C ALA A 10 26.93 20.54 -35.15
N THR A 11 26.22 20.80 -36.23
CA THR A 11 24.94 20.22 -36.63
C THR A 11 25.15 18.84 -37.26
N THR A 12 24.39 17.83 -36.85
CA THR A 12 24.13 16.65 -37.69
C THR A 12 22.70 16.17 -37.49
N ALA A 13 21.95 16.17 -38.60
CA ALA A 13 20.62 15.61 -38.74
C ALA A 13 20.68 14.07 -38.75
N GLY A 14 19.71 13.42 -38.10
CA GLY A 14 19.47 11.99 -38.18
C GLY A 14 17.99 11.74 -38.38
N THR A 15 17.61 11.38 -39.60
CA THR A 15 16.26 10.94 -40.00
C THR A 15 16.12 9.42 -39.91
N SER A 16 14.88 8.96 -40.01
CA SER A 16 14.39 7.58 -40.30
C SER A 16 13.94 6.81 -39.04
N HIS A 17 12.78 6.15 -38.95
CA HIS A 17 11.97 5.46 -39.96
C HIS A 17 10.47 5.58 -39.63
N ALA A 18 9.65 5.85 -40.65
CA ALA A 18 8.21 5.61 -40.62
C ALA A 18 7.93 4.19 -41.11
N PHE A 19 7.27 3.38 -40.29
CA PHE A 19 6.82 2.03 -40.65
C PHE A 19 5.31 2.09 -40.89
N SER A 20 4.88 1.81 -42.11
CA SER A 20 3.47 1.76 -42.52
C SER A 20 3.18 0.37 -43.09
N PRO A 21 2.27 -0.42 -42.50
CA PRO A 21 1.89 -1.70 -43.07
C PRO A 21 0.75 -1.49 -44.08
N SER A 22 1.09 -1.67 -45.37
CA SER A 22 0.13 -1.88 -46.45
C SER A 22 -0.20 -3.37 -46.54
N CYS A 23 -1.44 -3.75 -46.23
CA CYS A 23 -1.95 -5.09 -46.50
C CYS A 23 -2.87 -5.06 -47.71
N THR A 24 -2.32 -5.45 -48.86
CA THR A 24 -3.05 -5.82 -50.09
C THR A 24 -3.92 -7.04 -49.84
N ASN A 25 -5.21 -6.94 -50.17
CA ASN A 25 -6.16 -8.04 -50.08
C ASN A 25 -6.44 -8.57 -51.50
N ASN A 26 -6.08 -9.82 -51.77
CA ASN A 26 -6.42 -10.53 -53.00
C ASN A 26 -7.35 -11.71 -52.67
N ASN A 27 -8.53 -11.69 -53.29
CA ASN A 27 -9.57 -12.71 -53.21
C ASN A 27 -9.14 -14.03 -53.86
N VAL A 28 -9.34 -15.17 -53.17
CA VAL A 28 -9.76 -16.44 -53.79
C VAL A 28 -10.71 -17.21 -52.86
N ARG A 29 -11.80 -17.71 -53.46
CA ARG A 29 -12.94 -18.43 -52.88
C ARG A 29 -12.60 -19.86 -52.42
N ALA A 30 -13.29 -20.33 -51.38
CA ALA A 30 -13.72 -21.74 -51.25
C ALA A 30 -15.06 -21.79 -50.49
N ALA A 31 -16.00 -22.55 -51.04
CA ALA A 31 -17.37 -22.68 -50.55
C ALA A 31 -17.50 -23.81 -49.51
N ALA A 32 -18.34 -23.64 -48.49
CA ALA A 32 -18.98 -24.76 -47.79
C ALA A 32 -20.24 -24.32 -47.03
N VAL A 33 -21.37 -24.85 -47.50
CA VAL A 33 -22.51 -25.43 -46.77
C VAL A 33 -23.27 -24.55 -45.75
N SER A 34 -24.51 -24.28 -46.13
CA SER A 34 -25.62 -23.76 -45.34
C SER A 34 -26.00 -24.69 -44.18
N SER A 35 -26.12 -24.11 -42.98
CA SER A 35 -26.96 -24.62 -41.90
C SER A 35 -27.46 -23.41 -41.11
N SER A 36 -28.64 -22.93 -41.50
CA SER A 36 -29.33 -21.81 -40.87
C SER A 36 -30.03 -22.32 -39.61
N SER A 37 -29.43 -22.11 -38.44
CA SER A 37 -30.14 -22.06 -37.17
C SER A 37 -30.12 -20.60 -36.70
N THR A 38 -31.07 -19.82 -37.18
CA THR A 38 -31.30 -18.48 -36.62
C THR A 38 -32.01 -18.63 -35.27
N LEU A 39 -31.22 -18.85 -34.22
CA LEU A 39 -31.64 -18.46 -32.87
C LEU A 39 -31.80 -16.94 -32.91
N ARG A 40 -33.05 -16.47 -33.09
CA ARG A 40 -33.37 -15.07 -32.86
C ARG A 40 -33.22 -14.81 -31.36
N ALA A 41 -32.09 -14.22 -30.98
CA ALA A 41 -32.03 -13.46 -29.75
C ALA A 41 -33.06 -12.32 -29.88
N ASN A 42 -34.12 -12.36 -29.06
CA ASN A 42 -34.97 -11.19 -28.90
C ASN A 42 -34.13 -10.14 -28.16
N ILE A 43 -33.62 -9.17 -28.92
CA ILE A 43 -33.00 -7.99 -28.36
C ILE A 43 -34.14 -7.22 -27.69
N ARG A 44 -34.14 -7.16 -26.36
CA ARG A 44 -35.05 -6.27 -25.63
C ARG A 44 -34.73 -4.83 -26.06
N ASP A 45 -35.76 -4.02 -26.26
CA ASP A 45 -35.57 -2.58 -26.46
C ASP A 45 -34.75 -1.99 -25.30
N ALA A 46 -34.01 -0.91 -25.56
CA ALA A 46 -33.22 -0.25 -24.53
C ALA A 46 -34.11 0.05 -23.31
N SER A 47 -33.81 -0.57 -22.18
CA SER A 47 -34.47 -0.24 -20.93
C SER A 47 -34.15 1.21 -20.58
N ASP A 48 -35.15 1.99 -20.18
CA ASP A 48 -35.04 3.41 -19.78
C ASP A 48 -34.20 3.66 -18.51
N LYS A 49 -33.34 2.73 -18.10
CA LYS A 49 -32.29 3.01 -17.12
C LYS A 49 -31.12 3.70 -17.81
N LYS A 50 -31.33 4.96 -18.21
CA LYS A 50 -30.24 5.92 -18.27
C LYS A 50 -30.06 6.53 -16.89
N ASP A 51 -29.64 5.71 -15.93
CA ASP A 51 -28.77 6.24 -14.90
C ASP A 51 -27.45 6.50 -15.64
N GLU A 52 -27.29 7.72 -16.16
CA GLU A 52 -25.99 8.18 -16.64
C GLU A 52 -25.02 7.95 -15.48
N LEU A 53 -24.22 6.87 -15.55
CA LEU A 53 -23.02 6.73 -14.75
C LEU A 53 -22.10 7.86 -15.23
N ARG A 54 -22.31 9.04 -14.65
CA ARG A 54 -21.39 10.16 -14.79
C ARG A 54 -20.15 9.73 -14.06
N PHE A 55 -19.13 9.39 -14.83
CA PHE A 55 -17.77 9.19 -14.36
C PHE A 55 -17.03 10.46 -14.78
N GLY A 56 -16.77 11.36 -13.83
CA GLY A 56 -16.11 12.63 -14.16
C GLY A 56 -16.06 13.65 -13.03
N TRP A 57 -15.07 14.53 -13.12
CA TRP A 57 -14.88 15.67 -12.22
C TRP A 57 -15.73 16.85 -12.67
N ASP A 58 -16.58 17.41 -11.81
CA ASP A 58 -17.47 18.54 -12.16
C ASP A 58 -16.83 19.93 -11.97
N GLY A 59 -15.54 19.95 -11.62
CA GLY A 59 -14.80 21.17 -11.28
C GLY A 59 -14.71 21.40 -9.77
N THR A 60 -15.56 20.76 -8.96
CA THR A 60 -15.63 20.90 -7.51
C THR A 60 -15.62 19.58 -6.75
N SER A 61 -16.09 18.48 -7.36
CA SER A 61 -16.12 17.14 -6.77
C SER A 61 -16.16 16.06 -7.87
N ALA A 62 -15.70 14.85 -7.52
CA ALA A 62 -15.80 13.70 -8.40
C ALA A 62 -17.24 13.19 -8.41
N LEU A 63 -17.91 13.26 -9.56
CA LEU A 63 -19.19 12.61 -9.79
C LEU A 63 -18.87 11.20 -10.30
N GLY A 64 -19.07 10.21 -9.44
CA GLY A 64 -19.04 8.79 -9.81
C GLY A 64 -17.65 8.16 -9.95
N GLY A 65 -17.43 7.17 -9.10
CA GLY A 65 -16.21 6.38 -8.94
C GLY A 65 -16.11 6.04 -7.46
N ALA A 66 -15.96 4.76 -7.13
CA ALA A 66 -15.51 4.39 -5.79
C ALA A 66 -14.09 4.96 -5.66
N VAL A 67 -13.97 6.22 -5.26
CA VAL A 67 -12.77 6.65 -4.56
C VAL A 67 -12.84 5.80 -3.30
N GLU A 68 -12.09 4.72 -3.26
CA GLU A 68 -11.69 4.16 -1.98
C GLU A 68 -10.95 5.30 -1.29
N ILE A 69 -11.69 6.05 -0.47
CA ILE A 69 -11.15 7.15 0.30
C ILE A 69 -10.21 6.45 1.26
N ALA A 70 -8.91 6.46 0.93
CA ALA A 70 -7.87 5.92 1.80
C ALA A 70 -8.16 6.43 3.21
N THR A 71 -8.34 5.51 4.15
CA THR A 71 -8.71 5.86 5.51
C THR A 71 -7.65 6.84 6.03
N PRO A 72 -8.03 8.05 6.47
CA PRO A 72 -7.06 9.02 6.91
C PRO A 72 -6.28 8.46 8.09
N ALA A 73 -5.00 8.84 8.21
CA ALA A 73 -4.19 8.47 9.36
C ALA A 73 -4.87 8.89 10.65
N ARG A 74 -4.85 7.98 11.63
CA ARG A 74 -5.51 8.18 12.92
C ARG A 74 -4.47 8.45 14.01
N MET A 75 -4.84 9.26 14.99
CA MET A 75 -3.97 9.51 16.13
C MET A 75 -3.97 8.27 17.04
N LEU A 76 -2.79 7.93 17.58
CA LEU A 76 -2.64 6.80 18.50
C LEU A 76 -3.56 6.93 19.72
N ALA A 77 -3.74 8.16 20.22
CA ALA A 77 -4.64 8.44 21.34
C ALA A 77 -6.10 8.09 21.01
N ASP A 78 -6.55 8.37 19.79
CA ASP A 78 -7.93 8.09 19.37
C ASP A 78 -8.16 6.58 19.20
N ILE A 79 -7.17 5.84 18.70
CA ILE A 79 -7.23 4.38 18.57
C ILE A 79 -7.35 3.74 19.96
N ARG A 80 -6.50 4.14 20.90
CA ARG A 80 -6.55 3.65 22.29
C ARG A 80 -7.85 4.02 22.99
N ALA A 81 -8.35 5.25 22.78
CA ALA A 81 -9.63 5.69 23.34
C ALA A 81 -10.83 4.95 22.76
N ALA A 82 -10.76 4.55 21.48
CA ALA A 82 -11.79 3.74 20.83
C ALA A 82 -11.82 2.30 21.35
N GLY A 83 -10.75 1.83 22.01
CA GLY A 83 -10.65 0.46 22.52
C GLY A 83 -10.66 -0.56 21.39
N GLU A 84 -9.98 -0.26 20.28
CA GLU A 84 -9.91 -1.19 19.16
C GLU A 84 -9.11 -2.44 19.52
N ASP A 85 -9.77 -3.59 19.42
CA ASP A 85 -9.11 -4.87 19.62
C ASP A 85 -8.06 -5.13 18.53
N VAL A 86 -7.00 -5.81 18.93
CA VAL A 86 -5.99 -6.35 18.01
C VAL A 86 -6.53 -7.66 17.42
N PRO A 87 -6.29 -7.99 16.14
CA PRO A 87 -6.74 -9.26 15.56
C PRO A 87 -6.18 -10.48 16.31
N ASP A 88 -6.94 -11.58 16.42
CA ASP A 88 -6.54 -12.81 17.15
C ASP A 88 -5.15 -13.33 16.75
N GLU A 89 -4.82 -13.31 15.46
CA GLU A 89 -3.49 -13.73 14.96
C GLU A 89 -2.37 -12.79 15.44
N CYS A 90 -2.66 -11.50 15.56
CA CYS A 90 -1.75 -10.51 16.11
C CYS A 90 -1.57 -10.69 17.63
N GLU A 91 -2.62 -11.07 18.36
CA GLU A 91 -2.49 -11.42 19.78
C GLU A 91 -1.59 -12.65 19.99
N LEU A 92 -1.77 -13.69 19.17
CA LEU A 92 -0.92 -14.87 19.20
C LEU A 92 0.54 -14.51 18.88
N TYR A 93 0.75 -13.65 17.87
CA TYR A 93 2.08 -13.15 17.55
C TYR A 93 2.69 -12.39 18.74
N ASN A 94 1.93 -11.50 19.38
CA ASN A 94 2.39 -10.72 20.53
C ASN A 94 2.82 -11.63 21.69
N ALA A 95 2.05 -12.68 21.99
CA ALA A 95 2.40 -13.67 23.00
C ALA A 95 3.72 -14.41 22.67
N ASN A 96 3.94 -14.76 21.39
CA ASN A 96 5.17 -15.40 20.96
C ASN A 96 6.39 -14.48 21.11
N VAL A 97 6.22 -13.18 20.83
CA VAL A 97 7.28 -12.18 21.01
C VAL A 97 7.72 -12.09 22.48
N GLU A 98 6.78 -12.14 23.42
CA GLU A 98 7.11 -12.11 24.85
C GLU A 98 7.84 -13.37 25.32
N MET A 99 7.58 -14.52 24.67
CA MET A 99 8.15 -15.82 25.04
C MET A 99 9.51 -16.12 24.39
N ASP A 100 9.68 -15.87 23.10
CA ASP A 100 10.90 -16.13 22.33
C ASP A 100 11.09 -15.10 21.21
N ALA A 101 11.73 -13.99 21.55
CA ALA A 101 12.00 -12.93 20.60
C ALA A 101 13.31 -13.10 19.80
N ASP A 102 14.17 -14.04 20.20
CA ASP A 102 15.54 -14.12 19.67
C ASP A 102 15.58 -14.71 18.26
N SER A 103 14.58 -15.51 17.90
CA SER A 103 14.44 -16.15 16.59
C SER A 103 13.60 -15.35 15.59
N LEU A 104 12.96 -14.26 16.04
CA LEU A 104 12.06 -13.46 15.22
C LEU A 104 12.73 -12.84 14.00
N LYS A 105 11.94 -12.77 12.93
CA LYS A 105 12.27 -12.10 11.68
C LYS A 105 11.31 -10.94 11.42
N MET A 106 11.85 -9.82 10.96
CA MET A 106 11.03 -8.64 10.66
C MET A 106 9.99 -8.93 9.57
N GLU A 107 10.29 -9.83 8.62
CA GLU A 107 9.40 -10.22 7.54
C GLU A 107 8.09 -10.84 8.04
N GLU A 108 8.15 -11.65 9.10
CA GLU A 108 6.95 -12.28 9.69
C GLU A 108 5.99 -11.22 10.23
N LEU A 109 6.54 -10.16 10.84
CA LEU A 109 5.74 -9.00 11.27
C LEU A 109 5.18 -8.22 10.08
N MET A 110 5.96 -8.03 9.01
CA MET A 110 5.48 -7.32 7.82
C MET A 110 4.29 -8.05 7.17
N ASP A 111 4.37 -9.37 7.03
CA ASP A 111 3.29 -10.19 6.47
C ASP A 111 2.02 -10.14 7.35
N LEU A 112 2.19 -10.19 8.67
CA LEU A 112 1.09 -10.04 9.63
C LEU A 112 0.42 -8.67 9.51
N ILE A 113 1.20 -7.59 9.46
CA ILE A 113 0.69 -6.22 9.30
C ILE A 113 -0.03 -6.09 7.96
N ASP A 114 0.56 -6.57 6.87
CA ASP A 114 -0.03 -6.45 5.52
C ASP A 114 -1.30 -7.27 5.37
N THR A 115 -1.48 -8.34 6.18
CA THR A 115 -2.71 -9.12 6.23
C THR A 115 -3.83 -8.34 6.90
N HIS A 116 -3.58 -7.78 8.09
CA HIS A 116 -4.63 -7.25 8.97
C HIS A 116 -4.80 -5.73 8.95
N TYR A 117 -3.85 -4.99 8.39
CA TYR A 117 -3.83 -3.52 8.42
C TYR A 117 -3.62 -2.93 7.02
N GLU A 118 -4.24 -1.79 6.78
CA GLU A 118 -3.96 -0.90 5.66
C GLU A 118 -2.81 0.02 6.02
N VAL A 119 -1.85 0.16 5.10
CA VAL A 119 -0.63 0.95 5.32
C VAL A 119 -0.80 2.32 4.68
N GLY A 120 -0.65 3.37 5.49
CA GLY A 120 -0.58 4.76 5.05
C GLY A 120 0.86 5.22 4.86
N LEU A 121 1.10 6.04 3.83
CA LEU A 121 2.38 6.74 3.66
C LEU A 121 2.40 7.97 4.56
N LEU A 122 3.11 7.88 5.68
CA LEU A 122 3.24 8.98 6.63
C LEU A 122 4.70 9.34 6.87
N GLU A 123 4.91 10.63 7.11
CA GLU A 123 6.16 11.12 7.67
C GLU A 123 6.14 10.88 9.18
N PHE A 124 7.24 10.37 9.72
CA PHE A 124 7.38 10.11 11.15
C PHE A 124 8.78 10.47 11.66
N LYS A 125 8.82 10.90 12.92
CA LYS A 125 10.07 11.23 13.63
C LYS A 125 10.50 10.07 14.52
N ASN A 126 11.80 9.83 14.58
CA ASN A 126 12.43 8.86 15.47
C ASN A 126 13.75 9.44 16.01
N GLY A 127 13.64 10.07 17.18
CA GLY A 127 14.72 10.85 17.78
C GLY A 127 15.07 12.05 16.89
N ASP A 128 16.33 12.12 16.45
CA ASP A 128 16.82 13.21 15.59
C ASP A 128 16.56 12.98 14.10
N ILE A 129 16.01 11.82 13.72
CA ILE A 129 15.70 11.49 12.32
C ILE A 129 14.25 11.82 12.02
N LEU A 130 14.05 12.56 10.93
CA LEU A 130 12.77 12.75 10.28
C LEU A 130 12.72 11.87 9.02
N ASN A 131 11.83 10.88 8.99
CA ASN A 131 11.62 10.00 7.85
C ASN A 131 10.47 10.55 7.01
N LYS A 132 10.71 10.91 5.76
CA LYS A 132 9.67 11.45 4.87
C LYS A 132 8.66 10.38 4.48
N GLN A 133 7.53 10.81 3.93
CA GLN A 133 6.52 9.90 3.36
C GLN A 133 7.17 8.93 2.35
N GLY A 134 6.99 7.63 2.57
CA GLY A 134 7.54 6.57 1.72
C GLY A 134 8.99 6.19 2.04
N GLU A 135 9.67 6.87 2.95
CA GLU A 135 10.99 6.45 3.45
C GLU A 135 10.83 5.54 4.66
N ASN A 136 11.68 4.50 4.74
CA ASN A 136 11.73 3.59 5.89
C ASN A 136 10.35 3.02 6.28
N VAL A 137 9.53 2.69 5.28
CA VAL A 137 8.14 2.22 5.46
C VAL A 137 8.05 1.05 6.44
N GLY A 138 9.01 0.12 6.40
CA GLY A 138 9.05 -1.00 7.36
C GLY A 138 9.20 -0.54 8.82
N SER A 139 10.00 0.49 9.08
CA SER A 139 10.12 1.07 10.43
C SER A 139 8.86 1.85 10.82
N ALA A 140 8.21 2.55 9.86
CA ALA A 140 6.94 3.23 10.11
C ALA A 140 5.84 2.23 10.52
N LYS A 141 5.70 1.12 9.79
CA LYS A 141 4.77 0.03 10.09
C LYS A 141 5.04 -0.58 11.47
N LEU A 142 6.29 -0.97 11.72
CA LEU A 142 6.70 -1.63 12.97
C LEU A 142 6.46 -0.74 14.19
N LEU A 143 6.90 0.53 14.15
CA LEU A 143 6.68 1.47 15.26
C LEU A 143 5.19 1.71 15.50
N SER A 144 4.41 1.82 14.43
CA SER A 144 2.95 1.98 14.55
C SER A 144 2.29 0.75 15.18
N TYR A 145 2.67 -0.45 14.74
CA TYR A 145 2.17 -1.70 15.31
C TYR A 145 2.54 -1.85 16.78
N ALA A 146 3.80 -1.62 17.12
CA ALA A 146 4.29 -1.72 18.49
C ALA A 146 3.60 -0.70 19.42
N ALA A 147 3.31 0.50 18.92
CA ALA A 147 2.60 1.52 19.67
C ALA A 147 1.11 1.17 19.89
N ILE A 148 0.46 0.53 18.91
CA ILE A 148 -0.94 0.06 19.03
C ILE A 148 -1.01 -1.13 20.00
N SER A 149 -0.07 -2.07 19.93
CA SER A 149 0.03 -3.24 20.81
C SER A 149 0.60 -2.92 22.21
N ASP A 150 0.83 -1.65 22.53
CA ASP A 150 1.37 -1.19 23.82
C ASP A 150 2.70 -1.85 24.25
N PHE A 151 3.58 -2.13 23.28
CA PHE A 151 4.89 -2.71 23.58
C PHE A 151 5.85 -1.73 24.22
N ASP A 152 6.65 -2.25 25.14
CA ASP A 152 7.74 -1.49 25.74
C ASP A 152 8.90 -1.30 24.75
N LYS A 153 9.87 -0.49 25.15
CA LYS A 153 11.03 -0.17 24.31
C LYS A 153 11.84 -1.42 23.94
N GLU A 154 12.05 -2.33 24.87
CA GLU A 154 12.90 -3.51 24.65
C GLU A 154 12.22 -4.51 23.72
N THR A 155 10.93 -4.76 23.90
CA THR A 155 10.14 -5.61 23.01
C THR A 155 10.08 -5.04 21.60
N THR A 156 9.87 -3.72 21.49
CA THR A 156 9.84 -3.04 20.19
C THR A 156 11.18 -3.18 19.44
N LEU A 157 12.31 -3.07 20.15
CA LEU A 157 13.64 -3.28 19.54
C LEU A 157 13.79 -4.68 18.94
N LYS A 158 13.25 -5.70 19.64
CA LYS A 158 13.31 -7.09 19.19
C LYS A 158 12.46 -7.36 17.94
N LEU A 159 11.42 -6.57 17.67
CA LEU A 159 10.59 -6.72 16.46
C LEU A 159 11.35 -6.46 15.16
N TRP A 160 12.45 -5.68 15.19
CA TRP A 160 13.33 -5.55 14.03
C TRP A 160 14.14 -6.83 13.75
N GLY A 161 14.08 -7.82 14.63
CA GLY A 161 14.62 -9.16 14.43
C GLY A 161 16.10 -9.16 14.07
N GLN A 162 16.41 -9.67 12.88
CA GLN A 162 17.77 -9.76 12.36
C GLN A 162 18.49 -8.42 12.31
N TYR A 163 17.79 -7.33 11.97
CA TYR A 163 18.42 -6.02 11.83
C TYR A 163 18.84 -5.43 13.17
N TYR A 164 18.07 -5.71 14.24
CA TYR A 164 18.47 -5.33 15.59
C TYR A 164 19.72 -6.10 16.04
N ARG A 165 19.78 -7.41 15.76
CA ARG A 165 20.97 -8.24 16.05
C ARG A 165 22.20 -7.77 15.28
N GLU A 166 22.05 -7.35 14.03
CA GLU A 166 23.13 -6.74 13.23
C GLU A 166 23.66 -5.45 13.87
N VAL A 167 22.76 -4.56 14.32
CA VAL A 167 23.15 -3.32 15.00
C VAL A 167 23.88 -3.59 16.31
N LEU A 168 23.47 -4.60 17.07
CA LEU A 168 24.16 -5.01 18.30
C LEU A 168 25.55 -5.61 18.02
N ALA A 169 25.70 -6.32 16.91
CA ALA A 169 26.98 -6.89 16.50
C ALA A 169 27.98 -5.84 15.97
N ASP A 170 27.47 -4.72 15.44
CA ASP A 170 28.27 -3.61 14.91
C ASP A 170 27.91 -2.27 15.59
N PRO A 171 28.44 -2.00 16.79
CA PRO A 171 28.11 -0.80 17.56
C PRO A 171 28.60 0.50 16.88
N ASP A 172 29.69 0.44 16.11
CA ASP A 172 30.31 1.60 15.45
C ASP A 172 29.78 1.82 14.01
N GLY A 173 28.96 0.91 13.49
CA GLY A 173 28.35 1.02 12.16
C GLY A 173 27.32 2.13 12.01
N ASP A 174 27.01 2.46 10.76
CA ASP A 174 26.04 3.47 10.35
C ASP A 174 24.77 2.89 9.68
N SER A 175 24.64 1.57 9.69
CA SER A 175 23.44 0.87 9.20
C SER A 175 22.23 1.09 10.12
N HIS A 176 21.02 0.94 9.55
CA HIS A 176 19.75 0.87 10.31
C HIS A 176 19.53 2.04 11.29
N GLN A 177 19.66 3.26 10.80
CA GLN A 177 19.63 4.50 11.60
C GLN A 177 18.38 4.64 12.49
N ASN A 178 17.21 4.15 12.04
CA ASN A 178 15.99 4.14 12.87
C ASN A 178 16.13 3.25 14.11
N ILE A 179 16.76 2.08 14.00
CA ILE A 179 16.99 1.18 15.13
C ILE A 179 17.93 1.85 16.13
N ARG A 180 19.04 2.40 15.66
CA ARG A 180 20.05 3.08 16.49
C ARG A 180 19.49 4.30 17.23
N ASN A 181 18.63 5.08 16.57
CA ASN A 181 17.97 6.20 17.22
C ASN A 181 16.95 5.73 18.25
N PHE A 182 16.14 4.73 17.92
CA PHE A 182 15.15 4.20 18.86
C PHE A 182 15.80 3.58 20.10
N MET A 183 16.98 2.95 19.97
CA MET A 183 17.78 2.51 21.11
C MET A 183 18.16 3.66 22.06
N LYS A 184 18.42 4.86 21.53
CA LYS A 184 18.80 6.04 22.33
C LYS A 184 17.58 6.72 22.93
N THR A 185 16.61 7.09 22.10
CA THR A 185 15.48 7.93 22.51
C THR A 185 14.26 7.15 22.98
N GLY A 186 14.10 5.90 22.53
CA GLY A 186 12.89 5.11 22.79
C GLY A 186 11.62 5.82 22.29
N TRP A 187 10.51 5.55 22.98
CA TRP A 187 9.20 6.12 22.67
C TRP A 187 9.15 7.64 22.81
N ASP A 188 9.96 8.26 23.67
CA ASP A 188 10.05 9.72 23.78
C ASP A 188 10.52 10.39 22.48
N GLY A 189 11.22 9.64 21.62
CA GLY A 189 11.66 10.09 20.31
C GLY A 189 10.64 9.90 19.18
N VAL A 190 9.50 9.25 19.44
CA VAL A 190 8.49 8.88 18.43
C VAL A 190 7.12 9.44 18.83
N PRO A 191 6.88 10.75 18.65
CA PRO A 191 5.66 11.41 19.12
C PRO A 191 4.40 11.10 18.32
N PHE A 192 4.51 10.46 17.14
CA PHE A 192 3.39 10.21 16.22
C PHE A 192 2.56 11.46 15.88
N GLU A 193 3.23 12.60 15.62
CA GLU A 193 2.58 13.89 15.32
C GLU A 193 1.59 13.85 14.15
N ASN A 194 1.87 13.01 13.15
CA ASN A 194 1.03 12.83 11.95
C ASN A 194 0.09 11.61 12.06
N GLY A 195 0.01 10.97 13.23
CA GLY A 195 -0.72 9.72 13.45
C GLY A 195 0.10 8.46 13.21
N VAL A 196 -0.57 7.31 13.27
CA VAL A 196 0.03 5.99 13.02
C VAL A 196 -0.05 5.60 11.55
N ALA A 197 0.96 4.91 11.05
CA ALA A 197 1.10 4.52 9.65
C ALA A 197 0.26 3.30 9.25
N ILE A 198 -0.46 2.69 10.20
CA ILE A 198 -1.30 1.51 9.95
C ILE A 198 -2.71 1.74 10.49
N THR A 199 -3.71 1.27 9.75
CA THR A 199 -5.12 1.29 10.16
C THR A 199 -5.69 -0.11 10.05
N ARG A 200 -6.41 -0.58 11.08
CA ARG A 200 -7.01 -1.92 11.06
C ARG A 200 -7.96 -2.06 9.87
N LYS A 201 -7.79 -3.12 9.07
CA LYS A 201 -8.76 -3.46 8.04
C LYS A 201 -10.08 -3.83 8.69
N LYS A 202 -11.17 -3.28 8.17
CA LYS A 202 -12.51 -3.72 8.58
C LYS A 202 -12.72 -5.13 8.04
N ILE A 203 -13.05 -6.06 8.93
CA ILE A 203 -13.56 -7.37 8.55
C ILE A 203 -15.08 -7.19 8.35
N GLY A 204 -15.55 -7.19 7.10
CA GLY A 204 -16.96 -7.09 6.64
C GLY A 204 -17.02 -6.46 5.24
N ASP A 205 -17.45 -7.13 4.16
CA ASP A 205 -18.83 -7.58 3.87
C ASP A 205 -18.90 -8.90 3.05
N ALA A 206 -18.03 -9.88 3.30
CA ALA A 206 -18.05 -11.17 2.58
C ALA A 206 -18.74 -12.32 3.33
N ASP A 207 -19.14 -12.12 4.60
CA ASP A 207 -20.08 -13.02 5.25
C ASP A 207 -21.49 -12.66 4.77
N TRP A 208 -21.84 -13.23 3.62
CA TRP A 208 -23.22 -13.41 3.23
C TRP A 208 -23.90 -14.15 4.38
N ASP A 209 -24.69 -13.44 5.20
CA ASP A 209 -25.56 -14.08 6.19
C ASP A 209 -26.60 -14.91 5.43
N GLY A 210 -26.30 -16.18 5.19
CA GLY A 210 -27.18 -17.13 4.53
C GLY A 210 -28.52 -17.35 5.26
N PHE A 211 -28.73 -16.73 6.43
CA PHE A 211 -29.98 -16.75 7.18
C PHE A 211 -30.76 -15.43 7.15
N SER A 212 -30.29 -14.38 6.48
CA SER A 212 -30.99 -13.09 6.43
C SER A 212 -32.25 -13.09 5.53
N GLU A 213 -32.52 -14.16 4.76
CA GLU A 213 -33.79 -14.36 4.05
C GLU A 213 -34.73 -15.30 4.82
N SER A 214 -35.10 -14.94 6.05
CA SER A 214 -36.22 -15.60 6.78
C SER A 214 -37.47 -14.73 6.89
N TRP A 215 -37.63 -13.74 6.02
CA TRP A 215 -38.88 -13.00 5.89
C TRP A 215 -39.28 -12.81 4.43
N ILE A 216 -40.01 -13.79 3.89
CA ILE A 216 -41.12 -13.51 2.99
C ILE A 216 -42.33 -14.31 3.51
N PRO A 217 -43.38 -13.62 4.03
CA PRO A 217 -44.60 -14.24 4.54
C PRO A 217 -45.51 -14.83 3.44
#